data_AF-A0A2G6ESK0-F1
#
_entry.id   AF-A0A2G6ESK0-F1
#
_cell.length_a   1.000
_cell.length_b   1.000
_cell.length_c   1.000
_cell.angle_alpha   90.00
_cell.angle_beta   90.00
_cell.angle_gamma   90.00
#
_symmetry.space_group_name_H-M   'P 1'
#
loop_
_entity.id
_entity.type
_entity.pdbx_description
1 polymer ?
#
loop_
_entity_poly.entity_id
_entity_poly.type
_entity_poly.pdbx_seq_one_letter_code
_entity_poly.pdbx_strand_id
1 'polypeptide(L)'
;MSKKTTGLAQFTKQGNQAGQPETQDSKPREKQRGKGDVVALTVRLSREDWQRVHQLALSEGVSIQRLAVDGLSRLFEEKGLKKLST
;
A
#
# COMPACT_ATOMS: atom_id res chain seq x y z
N MET A 1 -3.03 51.02 19.50
CA MET A 1 -3.83 49.84 19.09
C MET A 1 -2.87 48.67 18.90
N SER A 2 -2.89 47.68 19.79
CA SER A 2 -1.95 46.54 19.75
C SER A 2 -2.50 45.41 18.89
N LYS A 3 -1.78 45.03 17.83
CA LYS A 3 -2.20 43.98 16.88
C LYS A 3 -1.89 42.61 17.48
N LYS A 4 -2.93 41.83 17.78
CA LYS A 4 -2.80 40.44 18.25
C LYS A 4 -2.51 39.55 17.04
N THR A 5 -1.28 39.06 16.94
CA THR A 5 -0.85 38.09 15.91
C THR A 5 -1.25 36.68 16.35
N THR A 6 -2.53 36.37 16.31
CA THR A 6 -3.06 35.01 16.52
C THR A 6 -3.11 34.30 15.18
N GLY A 7 -2.03 33.61 14.83
CA GLY A 7 -1.94 32.77 13.63
C GLY A 7 -1.84 31.29 14.00
N LEU A 8 -2.41 30.42 13.16
CA LEU A 8 -2.37 28.94 13.25
C LEU A 8 -0.96 28.35 13.47
N ALA A 9 0.10 29.11 13.17
CA ALA A 9 1.48 28.74 13.41
C ALA A 9 1.87 28.64 14.90
N GLN A 10 1.05 29.13 15.83
CA GLN A 10 1.35 29.04 17.27
C GLN A 10 1.03 27.65 17.86
N PHE A 11 0.21 26.84 17.17
CA PHE A 11 -0.16 25.49 17.60
C PHE A 11 0.90 24.42 17.30
N THR A 12 1.91 24.73 16.48
CA THR A 12 2.95 23.74 16.10
C THR A 12 4.19 23.77 16.98
N LYS A 13 4.21 24.58 18.06
CA LYS A 13 5.38 24.75 18.95
C LYS A 13 5.25 24.16 20.35
N GLN A 14 4.31 23.26 20.59
CA GLN A 14 4.26 22.49 21.84
C GLN A 14 4.10 21.01 21.58
N GLY A 15 5.22 20.29 21.66
CA GLY A 15 5.26 18.85 21.52
C GLY A 15 6.68 18.31 21.66
N ASN A 16 7.42 18.77 22.67
CA ASN A 16 8.59 18.03 23.12
C ASN A 16 8.60 17.93 24.65
N GLN A 17 8.61 16.68 25.12
CA GLN A 17 8.79 16.16 26.48
C GLN A 17 7.55 15.96 27.38
N ALA A 18 7.04 14.73 27.40
CA ALA A 18 6.92 13.91 28.63
C ALA A 18 6.48 12.46 28.29
N GLY A 19 7.33 11.47 28.63
CA GLY A 19 6.94 10.06 28.83
C GLY A 19 7.27 9.08 27.69
N GLN A 20 8.29 8.24 27.90
CA GLN A 20 8.49 6.97 27.17
C GLN A 20 7.45 5.93 27.63
N PRO A 21 7.06 4.96 26.79
CA PRO A 21 7.84 3.73 26.67
C PRO A 21 8.18 3.38 25.21
N GLU A 22 9.14 2.48 25.07
CA GLU A 22 9.80 2.05 23.86
C GLU A 22 8.82 1.54 22.78
N THR A 23 8.44 2.43 21.87
CA THR A 23 7.80 2.02 20.62
C THR A 23 8.87 1.40 19.73
N GLN A 24 8.80 0.07 19.62
CA GLN A 24 9.45 -0.76 18.63
C GLN A 24 9.92 0.03 17.41
N ASP A 25 11.22 -0.04 17.18
CA ASP A 25 12.01 0.45 16.06
C ASP A 25 11.30 0.18 14.72
N SER A 26 10.27 0.98 14.44
CA SER A 26 9.60 1.03 13.16
C SER A 26 10.46 1.91 12.32
N LYS A 27 11.65 1.39 11.97
CA LYS A 27 12.43 1.91 10.85
C LYS A 27 11.42 2.18 9.75
N PRO A 28 11.46 3.35 9.08
CA PRO A 28 10.73 3.51 7.84
C PRO A 28 11.10 2.28 7.03
N ARG A 29 10.13 1.40 6.76
CA ARG A 29 10.34 0.27 5.87
C ARG A 29 10.54 0.96 4.54
N GLU A 30 11.81 1.25 4.26
CA GLU A 30 12.28 1.94 3.09
C GLU A 30 11.58 1.22 1.96
N LYS A 31 10.66 1.91 1.28
CA LYS A 31 9.89 1.30 0.21
C LYS A 31 10.90 0.91 -0.83
N GLN A 32 11.35 -0.34 -0.78
CA GLN A 32 12.38 -0.86 -1.63
C GLN A 32 11.79 -0.85 -3.03
N ARG A 33 12.20 0.15 -3.82
CA ARG A 33 11.92 0.19 -5.25
C ARG A 33 12.49 -1.11 -5.83
N GLY A 34 11.64 -1.87 -6.52
CA GLY A 34 11.87 -3.27 -6.86
C GLY A 34 13.31 -3.57 -7.27
N LYS A 35 14.03 -4.28 -6.40
CA LYS A 35 15.28 -4.97 -6.74
C LYS A 35 14.87 -6.31 -7.37
N GLY A 36 14.71 -6.34 -8.70
CA GLY A 36 14.39 -7.54 -9.46
C GLY A 36 14.01 -7.22 -10.90
N ASP A 37 14.14 -8.20 -11.79
CA ASP A 37 13.63 -8.15 -13.17
C ASP A 37 12.10 -8.28 -13.15
N VAL A 38 11.44 -7.20 -12.70
CA VAL A 38 9.99 -7.14 -12.50
C VAL A 38 9.40 -6.06 -13.37
N VAL A 39 8.42 -6.44 -14.19
CA VAL A 39 7.70 -5.51 -15.08
C VAL A 39 6.44 -5.01 -14.39
N ALA A 40 6.26 -3.68 -14.36
CA ALA A 40 5.03 -3.07 -13.86
C ALA A 40 3.92 -3.16 -14.91
N LEU A 41 2.73 -3.62 -14.50
CA LEU A 41 1.55 -3.73 -15.35
C LEU A 41 0.45 -2.77 -14.85
N THR A 42 -0.09 -1.96 -15.76
CA THR A 42 -1.23 -1.08 -15.49
C THR A 42 -2.49 -1.69 -16.10
N VAL A 43 -3.50 -1.96 -15.28
CA VAL A 43 -4.82 -2.46 -15.73
C VAL A 43 -5.84 -1.33 -15.63
N ARG A 44 -6.63 -1.13 -16.68
CA ARG A 44 -7.77 -0.21 -16.67
C ARG A 44 -9.03 -0.99 -16.36
N LEU A 45 -9.70 -0.63 -15.27
CA LEU A 45 -10.96 -1.21 -14.83
C LEU A 45 -11.99 -0.10 -14.69
N SER A 46 -13.27 -0.44 -14.80
CA SER A 46 -14.34 0.43 -14.33
C SER A 46 -14.19 0.67 -12.82
N ARG A 47 -14.81 1.74 -12.29
CA ARG A 47 -14.80 2.00 -10.84
C ARG A 47 -15.40 0.83 -10.06
N GLU A 48 -16.49 0.26 -10.57
CA GLU A 48 -17.21 -0.85 -9.94
C GLU A 48 -16.36 -2.13 -9.91
N ASP A 49 -15.73 -2.49 -11.03
CA ASP A 49 -14.89 -3.68 -11.10
C ASP A 49 -13.64 -3.55 -10.23
N TRP A 50 -13.05 -2.36 -10.19
CA TRP A 50 -11.95 -2.08 -9.27
C TRP A 50 -12.37 -2.29 -7.81
N GLN A 51 -13.56 -1.82 -7.41
CA GLN A 51 -14.07 -2.04 -6.05
C GLN A 51 -14.29 -3.53 -5.76
N ARG A 52 -14.84 -4.29 -6.70
CA ARG A 52 -15.04 -5.74 -6.55
C ARG A 52 -13.72 -6.48 -6.34
N VAL A 53 -12.73 -6.21 -7.19
CA VAL A 53 -11.38 -6.80 -7.06
C VAL A 53 -10.74 -6.41 -5.74
N HIS A 54 -10.88 -5.14 -5.33
CA HIS A 54 -10.33 -4.65 -4.08
C HIS A 54 -10.97 -5.32 -2.86
N GLN A 55 -12.30 -5.45 -2.84
CA GLN A 55 -13.01 -6.13 -1.76
C GLN A 55 -12.67 -7.62 -1.68
N LEU A 56 -12.54 -8.30 -2.82
CA LEU A 56 -12.09 -9.68 -2.85
C LEU A 56 -10.70 -9.82 -2.23
N ALA A 57 -9.74 -8.98 -2.65
CA ALA A 57 -8.39 -8.97 -2.10
C ALA A 57 -8.39 -8.72 -0.57
N LEU A 58 -9.23 -7.79 -0.08
CA LEU A 58 -9.40 -7.54 1.35
C LEU A 58 -9.97 -8.75 2.10
N SER A 59 -11.00 -9.41 1.55
CA SER A 59 -11.62 -10.58 2.18
C SER A 59 -10.69 -11.78 2.27
N GLU A 60 -9.80 -11.96 1.30
CA GLU A 60 -8.79 -13.03 1.27
C GLU A 60 -7.51 -12.65 2.04
N GLY A 61 -7.37 -11.38 2.47
CA GLY A 61 -6.18 -10.88 3.15
C GLY A 61 -4.93 -10.85 2.26
N VAL A 62 -5.10 -10.81 0.94
CA VAL A 62 -4.01 -10.79 -0.05
C VAL A 62 -3.92 -9.47 -0.80
N SER A 63 -2.78 -9.22 -1.45
CA SER A 63 -2.66 -8.05 -2.33
C SER A 63 -3.36 -8.29 -3.68
N ILE A 64 -3.82 -7.21 -4.32
CA ILE A 64 -4.38 -7.28 -5.69
C ILE A 64 -3.37 -7.88 -6.67
N GLN A 65 -2.07 -7.59 -6.50
CA GLN A 65 -1.01 -8.19 -7.30
C GLN A 65 -0.97 -9.71 -7.13
N ARG A 66 -1.04 -10.21 -5.89
CA ARG A 66 -1.04 -11.65 -5.63
C ARG A 66 -2.25 -12.32 -6.26
N LEU A 67 -3.43 -11.72 -6.09
CA LEU A 67 -4.67 -12.20 -6.69
C LEU A 67 -4.58 -12.27 -8.23
N ALA A 68 -3.99 -11.26 -8.86
CA ALA A 68 -3.75 -11.24 -10.30
C ALA A 68 -2.78 -12.35 -10.74
N VAL A 69 -1.68 -12.57 -10.02
CA VAL A 69 -0.70 -13.62 -10.33
C VAL A 69 -1.31 -15.01 -10.15
N ASP A 70 -2.09 -15.23 -9.10
CA ASP A 70 -2.76 -16.51 -8.84
C ASP A 70 -3.85 -16.79 -9.90
N GLY A 71 -4.65 -15.78 -10.25
CA GLY A 71 -5.65 -15.89 -11.32
C GLY A 71 -5.03 -16.20 -12.68
N LEU A 72 -3.96 -15.49 -13.06
CA LEU A 72 -3.23 -15.78 -14.30
C LEU A 72 -2.54 -17.14 -14.27
N SER A 73 -1.99 -17.56 -13.13
CA SER A 73 -1.37 -18.89 -12.99
C SER A 73 -2.38 -20.01 -13.20
N ARG A 74 -3.59 -19.88 -12.64
CA ARG A 74 -4.68 -20.84 -12.88
C ARG A 74 -5.06 -20.88 -14.35
N LEU A 75 -5.19 -19.72 -15.00
CA LEU A 75 -5.48 -19.65 -16.44
C LEU A 75 -4.39 -20.34 -17.28
N PHE A 76 -3.11 -20.20 -16.91
CA PHE A 76 -2.02 -20.91 -17.58
C PHE A 76 -2.18 -22.43 -17.44
N GLU A 77 -2.49 -22.93 -16.25
CA GLU A 77 -2.71 -24.37 -16.02
C GLU A 77 -3.90 -24.90 -16.82
N GLU A 78 -5.01 -24.16 -16.86
CA GLU A 78 -6.19 -24.51 -17.66
C GLU A 78 -5.88 -24.62 -19.16
N LYS A 79 -4.84 -23.91 -19.62
CA LYS A 79 -4.34 -23.96 -21.00
C LYS A 79 -3.22 -24.98 -21.21
N GLY A 80 -2.85 -25.75 -20.18
CA GLY A 80 -1.73 -26.70 -20.22
C GLY A 80 -0.35 -26.03 -20.22
N LEU A 81 -0.28 -24.76 -19.84
CA LEU A 81 0.97 -24.00 -19.72
C LEU A 81 1.53 -24.10 -18.31
N LYS A 82 2.83 -23.81 -18.17
CA LYS A 82 3.49 -23.76 -16.87
C LYS A 82 2.99 -22.57 -16.05
N LYS A 83 2.74 -22.78 -14.75
CA LYS A 83 2.39 -21.73 -13.79
C LYS A 83 3.39 -20.56 -13.81
N LEU A 84 2.89 -19.35 -13.53
CA LEU A 84 3.75 -18.18 -13.37
C LEU A 84 4.61 -18.32 -12.11
N SER A 85 5.88 -17.94 -12.21
CA SER A 85 6.76 -17.86 -11.05
C SER A 85 6.48 -16.56 -10.31
N THR A 86 6.23 -16.65 -9.00
CA THR A 86 6.13 -15.49 -8.10
C THR A 86 7.50 -15.12 -7.56
#